data_AF-A0A523R0Q7-F1
#
_entry.id   AF-A0A523R0Q7-F1
#
_cell.length_a   1.000
_cell.length_b   1.000
_cell.length_c   1.000
_cell.angle_alpha   90.00
_cell.angle_beta   90.00
_cell.angle_gamma   90.00
#
_symmetry.space_group_name_H-M   'P 1'
#
loop_
_entity.id
_entity.type
_entity.pdbx_description
1 polymer ?
#
loop_
_entity_poly.entity_id
_entity_poly.type
_entity_poly.pdbx_seq_one_letter_code
_entity_poly.pdbx_strand_id
1 'polypeptide(L)' 'MTPSIEILALIPARGGSKSIPRKNIRDFAGHPLLAYSIAAGLAAETV' A
#
# COMPACT_ATOMS: atom_id res chain seq x y z
N MET A 1 5.96 30.72 11.54
CA MET A 1 5.53 29.62 10.67
C MET A 1 6.14 28.35 11.23
N THR A 2 5.36 27.53 11.93
CA THR A 2 5.85 26.22 12.39
C THR A 2 6.00 25.30 11.20
N PRO A 3 7.10 24.54 11.07
CA PRO A 3 7.21 23.57 9.98
C PRO A 3 6.11 22.52 10.15
N SER A 4 5.27 22.38 9.12
CA SER A 4 4.35 21.26 8.99
C SER A 4 5.15 19.99 8.72
N ILE A 5 4.92 18.95 9.51
CA ILE A 5 5.55 17.65 9.32
C ILE A 5 4.86 16.97 8.13
N GLU A 6 5.64 16.64 7.10
CA GLU A 6 5.17 15.83 5.98
C GLU A 6 5.51 14.35 6.23
N ILE A 7 4.52 13.48 6.05
CA ILE A 7 4.65 12.03 6.23
C ILE A 7 4.54 11.36 4.87
N LEU A 8 5.50 10.48 4.55
CA LEU A 8 5.52 9.69 3.32
C LEU A 8 5.36 8.20 3.61
N ALA A 9 4.27 7.63 3.14
CA ALA A 9 4.07 6.17 3.16
C ALA A 9 4.67 5.54 1.88
N LEU A 10 5.52 4.52 2.05
CA LEU A 10 6.15 3.78 0.96
C LEU A 10 5.66 2.33 0.91
N ILE A 11 5.06 1.92 -0.21
CA ILE A 11 4.53 0.56 -0.41
C ILE A 11 5.28 -0.14 -1.57
N PRO A 12 6.24 -1.05 -1.29
CA PRO A 12 7.00 -1.72 -2.33
C PRO A 12 6.18 -2.79 -3.08
N ALA A 13 5.76 -2.49 -4.32
CA ALA A 13 4.91 -3.36 -5.13
C ALA A 13 5.68 -4.26 -6.12
N ARG A 14 6.66 -5.03 -5.66
CA ARG A 14 7.46 -5.94 -6.54
C ARG A 14 6.63 -7.08 -7.14
N GLY A 15 6.87 -7.41 -8.41
CA GLY A 15 6.13 -8.46 -9.15
C GLY A 15 6.65 -9.90 -9.02
N GLY A 16 7.91 -10.08 -8.60
CA GLY A 16 8.63 -11.38 -8.56
C GLY A 16 8.28 -12.31 -7.39
N SER A 17 7.01 -12.36 -6.98
CA SER A 17 6.60 -13.28 -5.92
C SER A 17 6.66 -14.73 -6.40
N LYS A 18 7.38 -15.57 -5.63
CA LYS A 18 7.57 -17.00 -5.93
C LYS A 18 6.28 -17.81 -5.79
N SER A 19 5.46 -17.52 -4.78
CA SER A 19 4.20 -18.23 -4.51
C SER A 19 3.04 -17.70 -5.37
N ILE A 20 2.92 -16.38 -5.50
CA ILE A 20 1.79 -15.72 -6.17
C ILE A 20 2.34 -14.72 -7.18
N PRO A 21 2.68 -15.13 -8.42
CA PRO A 21 3.18 -14.23 -9.45
C PRO A 21 2.28 -13.01 -9.64
N ARG A 22 2.86 -11.80 -9.65
CA ARG A 22 2.11 -10.54 -9.79
C ARG A 22 1.04 -10.31 -8.71
N LYS A 23 1.25 -10.79 -7.47
CA LYS A 23 0.27 -10.71 -6.36
C LYS A 23 -0.41 -9.35 -6.20
N ASN A 24 0.31 -8.25 -6.39
CA ASN A 24 -0.17 -6.90 -6.11
C ASN A 24 -1.37 -6.47 -6.97
N ILE A 25 -1.48 -7.04 -8.19
CA ILE A 25 -2.58 -6.73 -9.13
C ILE A 25 -3.63 -7.85 -9.18
N ARG A 26 -3.44 -8.95 -8.44
CA ARG A 26 -4.44 -10.01 -8.40
C ARG A 26 -5.63 -9.57 -7.58
N ASP A 27 -6.82 -9.91 -8.05
CA ASP A 27 -8.05 -9.70 -7.30
C ASP A 27 -8.02 -10.51 -5.99
N PHE A 28 -8.39 -9.85 -4.90
CA PHE A 28 -8.50 -10.42 -3.57
C PHE A 28 -9.68 -9.74 -2.86
N ALA A 29 -10.77 -10.49 -2.67
CA ALA A 29 -12.01 -9.99 -2.09
C ALA A 29 -12.55 -8.73 -2.81
N GLY A 30 -12.53 -8.73 -4.14
CA GLY A 30 -13.11 -7.67 -4.97
C GLY A 30 -12.23 -6.44 -5.21
N HIS A 31 -10.98 -6.45 -4.74
CA HIS A 31 -9.99 -5.41 -5.03
C HIS A 31 -8.61 -6.01 -5.31
N PRO A 32 -7.74 -5.34 -6.08
CA PRO A 32 -6.35 -5.75 -6.19
C PRO A 32 -5.69 -5.83 -4.80
N LEU A 33 -4.89 -6.86 -4.54
CA LEU A 33 -4.28 -7.07 -3.23
C LEU A 33 -3.54 -5.83 -2.69
N LEU A 34 -2.89 -5.05 -3.56
CA LEU A 34 -2.17 -3.84 -3.18
C LEU A 34 -3.09 -2.71 -2.68
N ALA A 35 -4.35 -2.68 -3.12
CA ALA A 35 -5.30 -1.64 -2.78
C ALA A 35 -5.55 -1.54 -1.27
N TYR A 36 -5.52 -2.66 -0.56
CA TYR A 36 -5.70 -2.70 0.89
C TYR A 36 -4.58 -1.96 1.64
N SER A 37 -3.32 -2.11 1.22
CA SER A 37 -2.20 -1.38 1.83
C SER A 37 -2.28 0.12 1.54
N ILE A 38 -2.75 0.51 0.35
CA ILE A 38 -2.96 1.91 -0.01
C ILE A 38 -4.07 2.51 0.86
N ALA A 39 -5.20 1.83 0.97
CA ALA A 39 -6.33 2.27 1.78
C ALA A 39 -5.96 2.41 3.26
N ALA A 40 -5.22 1.45 3.81
CA ALA A 40 -4.73 1.52 5.19
C ALA A 40 -3.79 2.71 5.42
N GLY A 41 -2.89 2.99 4.48
CA GLY A 41 -2.00 4.16 4.57
C GLY A 41 -2.73 5.51 4.50
N LEU A 42 -3.79 5.59 3.69
CA LEU A 42 -4.63 6.79 3.60
C LEU A 42 -5.53 7.00 4.82
N ALA A 43 -5.94 5.92 5.50
CA ALA A 43 -6.80 5.97 6.68
C ALA A 43 -6.03 6.12 8.00
N ALA A 44 -4.69 6.09 7.97
CA ALA A 44 -3.87 6.17 9.17
C ALA A 44 -3.93 7.58 9.80
N GLU A 45 -4.23 7.65 11.09
CA GLU A 45 -4.29 8.91 11.86
C GLU A 45 -2.93 9.30 12.47
N THR A 46 -2.05 8.32 12.65
CA THR A 46 -0.74 8.48 13.29
C THR A 46 0.33 7.65 12.58
N VAL A 47 1.60 8.00 12.81
CA VAL A 47 2.77 7.19 12.37
C VAL A 47 2.94 5.97 13.27
#